data_AF-A0A0C2GBR6-F1
#
_entry.id   AF-A0A0C2GBR6-F1
#
_cell.length_a   1.000
_cell.length_b   1.000
_cell.length_c   1.000
_cell.angle_alpha   90.00
_cell.angle_beta   90.00
_cell.angle_gamma   90.00
#
_symmetry.space_group_name_H-M   'P 1'
#
loop_
_entity.id
_entity.type
_entity.pdbx_description
1 polymer ?
#
loop_
_entity_poly.entity_id
_entity_poly.type
_entity_poly.pdbx_seq_one_letter_code
_entity_poly.pdbx_strand_id
1 'polypeptide(L)'
;MKLTQNPIQMQPAQLHVTTWRGKRRPEMFRNVGYVISSVFFLIFVRLRKSKPTAEHGAYANYGLEISMGLSLMCEALANTPFIEVACVLLMLKLYGNRRVTITPRFANVAVTSVLTLDSIVTMSSHVSLVRGLVVAVLNIATISDFLKSSSTRRPSMFSAVGAVTVNAIVTVAFILPSRHIETTQVVTVLCILNTFLYLGYYVVVKCWSGEKWCKFSSRCICASALLWAAALFFFLKEETDWALTPAQSRALNRPCVLLNFFDYHDLWHISSALASLVLLIGVSSLDDDLCAIPTSQTK
;
A
#
# COMPACT_ATOMS: atom_id res chain seq x y z
N MET A 1 -53.74 -18.14 22.75
CA MET A 1 -53.81 -19.43 23.45
C MET A 1 -53.10 -20.46 22.57
N LYS A 2 -51.94 -20.94 23.05
CA LYS A 2 -51.02 -21.99 22.52
C LYS A 2 -50.53 -21.90 21.05
N LEU A 3 -49.33 -21.32 20.91
CA LEU A 3 -48.40 -21.49 19.79
C LEU A 3 -47.88 -22.94 19.73
N THR A 4 -47.96 -23.56 18.56
CA THR A 4 -47.32 -24.84 18.20
C THR A 4 -45.86 -24.61 17.80
N GLN A 5 -44.92 -25.13 18.58
CA GLN A 5 -43.50 -25.24 18.21
C GLN A 5 -43.29 -26.48 17.34
N ASN A 6 -42.78 -26.29 16.11
CA ASN A 6 -42.25 -27.38 15.29
C ASN A 6 -40.84 -27.75 15.78
N PRO A 7 -40.53 -29.04 16.04
CA PRO A 7 -39.18 -29.46 16.40
C PRO A 7 -38.30 -29.51 15.14
N ILE A 8 -37.21 -28.74 15.14
CA ILE A 8 -36.12 -28.82 14.17
C ILE A 8 -35.40 -30.15 14.41
N GLN A 9 -35.52 -31.10 13.47
CA GLN A 9 -34.69 -32.30 13.49
C GLN A 9 -33.23 -31.93 13.18
N MET A 10 -32.36 -32.05 14.19
CA MET A 10 -30.91 -32.09 13.97
C MET A 10 -30.54 -33.42 13.30
N GLN A 11 -30.09 -33.36 12.05
CA GLN A 11 -29.42 -34.50 11.42
C GLN A 11 -28.08 -34.77 12.13
N PRO A 12 -27.72 -36.04 12.40
CA PRO A 12 -26.45 -36.38 13.02
C PRO A 12 -25.31 -36.05 12.05
N ALA A 13 -24.29 -35.37 12.58
CA ALA A 13 -23.07 -35.05 11.87
C ALA A 13 -22.45 -36.33 11.29
N GLN A 14 -22.55 -36.48 9.97
CA GLN A 14 -21.80 -37.47 9.21
C GLN A 14 -20.31 -37.16 9.42
N LEU A 15 -19.65 -37.98 10.23
CA LEU A 15 -18.21 -37.95 10.48
C LEU A 15 -17.49 -38.43 9.22
N HIS A 16 -17.50 -37.61 8.16
CA HIS A 16 -16.61 -37.81 7.03
C HIS A 16 -15.18 -37.64 7.55
N VAL A 17 -14.42 -38.74 7.52
CA VAL A 17 -12.97 -38.76 7.75
C VAL A 17 -12.32 -37.88 6.67
N THR A 18 -12.29 -36.58 6.90
CA THR A 18 -11.51 -35.66 6.08
C THR A 18 -10.07 -35.81 6.49
N THR A 19 -9.30 -36.50 5.64
CA THR A 19 -7.84 -36.48 5.62
C THR A 19 -7.30 -35.10 5.96
N TRP A 20 -6.26 -35.03 6.79
CA TRP A 20 -5.54 -33.83 7.24
C TRP A 20 -5.02 -32.88 6.14
N ARG A 21 -5.33 -33.11 4.86
CA ARG A 21 -4.94 -32.31 3.68
C ARG A 21 -5.74 -31.01 3.47
N GLY A 22 -6.77 -30.73 4.28
CA GLY A 22 -7.72 -29.63 4.03
C GLY A 22 -7.73 -28.47 5.02
N LYS A 23 -6.86 -28.43 6.03
CA LYS A 23 -6.76 -27.25 6.92
C LYS A 23 -5.82 -26.21 6.29
N ARG A 24 -6.36 -25.05 5.90
CA ARG A 24 -5.56 -23.85 5.58
C ARG A 24 -4.53 -23.64 6.71
N ARG A 25 -3.24 -23.55 6.35
CA ARG A 25 -2.16 -23.28 7.30
C ARG A 25 -2.30 -21.86 7.90
N PRO A 26 -1.70 -21.57 9.06
CA PRO A 26 -1.80 -20.27 9.72
C PRO A 26 -1.41 -19.11 8.80
N GLU A 27 -1.97 -17.91 9.04
CA GLU A 27 -1.72 -16.65 8.30
C GLU A 27 -0.24 -16.40 7.98
N MET A 28 0.64 -16.91 8.84
CA MET A 28 2.09 -16.92 8.67
C MET A 28 2.56 -17.35 7.28
N PHE A 29 1.91 -18.32 6.62
CA PHE A 29 2.30 -18.78 5.27
C PHE A 29 1.84 -17.84 4.15
N ARG A 30 0.74 -17.12 4.36
CA ARG A 30 0.10 -16.27 3.35
C ARG A 30 0.88 -14.97 3.13
N ASN A 31 1.50 -14.48 4.19
CA ASN A 31 2.30 -13.27 4.19
C ASN A 31 3.82 -13.51 4.04
N VAL A 32 4.28 -14.77 3.88
CA VAL A 32 5.71 -15.09 3.64
C VAL A 32 6.26 -14.33 2.45
N GLY A 33 5.45 -14.12 1.41
CA GLY A 33 5.85 -13.36 0.23
C GLY A 33 6.36 -11.96 0.57
N TYR A 34 5.73 -11.28 1.53
CA TYR A 34 6.11 -9.95 1.99
C TYR A 34 7.40 -9.96 2.81
N VAL A 35 7.58 -10.96 3.67
CA VAL A 35 8.84 -11.17 4.42
C VAL A 35 10.00 -11.39 3.47
N ILE A 36 9.85 -12.31 2.52
CA ILE A 36 10.87 -12.62 1.51
C ILE A 36 11.18 -11.35 0.69
N SER A 37 10.14 -10.67 0.21
CA SER A 37 10.27 -9.43 -0.55
C SER A 37 11.04 -8.35 0.22
N SER A 38 10.74 -8.17 1.51
CA SER A 38 11.48 -7.24 2.36
C SER A 38 12.95 -7.61 2.47
N VAL A 39 13.28 -8.89 2.70
CA VAL A 39 14.68 -9.35 2.76
C VAL A 39 15.41 -9.04 1.45
N PHE A 40 14.81 -9.36 0.30
CA PHE A 40 15.40 -9.04 -1.00
C PHE A 40 15.62 -7.54 -1.20
N PHE A 41 14.63 -6.72 -0.83
CA PHE A 41 14.77 -5.26 -0.93
C PHE A 41 15.86 -4.72 -0.01
N LEU A 42 15.95 -5.20 1.23
CA LEU A 42 17.00 -4.79 2.17
C LEU A 42 18.40 -5.22 1.69
N ILE A 43 18.53 -6.39 1.07
CA ILE A 43 19.77 -6.82 0.41
C ILE A 43 20.11 -5.85 -0.73
N PHE A 44 19.14 -5.52 -1.60
CA PHE A 44 19.33 -4.55 -2.67
C PHE A 44 19.81 -3.19 -2.16
N VAL A 45 19.20 -2.65 -1.10
CA VAL A 45 19.60 -1.38 -0.46
C VAL A 45 21.03 -1.46 0.09
N ARG A 46 21.40 -2.58 0.73
CA ARG A 46 22.78 -2.81 1.20
C ARG A 46 23.79 -2.85 0.07
N LEU A 47 23.49 -3.58 -1.01
CA LEU A 47 24.35 -3.68 -2.19
C LEU A 47 24.55 -2.32 -2.86
N ARG A 48 23.54 -1.45 -2.83
CA ARG A 48 23.64 -0.08 -3.37
C ARG A 48 24.51 0.82 -2.51
N LYS A 49 24.41 0.73 -1.18
CA LYS A 49 25.31 1.46 -0.27
C LYS A 49 26.79 1.10 -0.49
N SER A 50 27.07 -0.16 -0.80
CA SER A 50 28.45 -0.63 -1.01
C SER A 50 29.10 -0.15 -2.31
N LYS A 51 28.34 0.49 -3.23
CA LYS A 51 28.92 1.07 -4.44
C LYS A 51 29.50 2.46 -4.11
N PRO A 52 30.81 2.70 -4.30
CA PRO A 52 31.40 4.01 -4.06
C PRO A 52 30.96 5.00 -5.15
N THR A 53 30.05 5.91 -4.82
CA THR A 53 29.84 7.13 -5.63
C THR A 53 30.97 8.10 -5.31
N ALA A 54 31.94 8.19 -6.21
CA ALA A 54 33.22 8.89 -6.00
C ALA A 54 33.10 10.42 -5.84
N GLU A 55 31.97 11.05 -6.15
CA GLU A 55 31.81 12.52 -6.09
C GLU A 55 30.67 13.03 -5.20
N HIS A 56 29.85 12.15 -4.64
CA HIS A 56 28.71 12.55 -3.81
C HIS A 56 28.74 11.78 -2.50
N GLY A 57 28.82 12.53 -1.40
CA GLY A 57 28.84 12.01 -0.03
C GLY A 57 27.71 11.03 0.27
N ALA A 58 27.88 10.29 1.37
CA ALA A 58 27.03 9.21 1.88
C ALA A 58 25.62 9.11 1.27
N TYR A 59 25.28 7.95 0.69
CA TYR A 59 23.96 7.59 0.16
C TYR A 59 22.81 8.19 0.98
N ALA A 60 22.31 9.35 0.56
CA ALA A 60 21.62 10.29 1.44
C ALA A 60 20.27 9.76 1.98
N ASN A 61 19.71 8.75 1.32
CA ASN A 61 18.41 8.18 1.64
C ASN A 61 18.49 6.75 2.22
N TYR A 62 19.66 6.29 2.70
CA TYR A 62 19.85 4.91 3.18
C TYR A 62 18.85 4.52 4.28
N GLY A 63 18.67 5.40 5.28
CA GLY A 63 17.74 5.15 6.38
C GLY A 63 16.28 5.08 5.91
N LEU A 64 15.89 5.96 4.98
CA LEU A 64 14.54 5.99 4.42
C LEU A 64 14.21 4.70 3.66
N GLU A 65 15.14 4.20 2.84
CA GLU A 65 14.93 2.94 2.11
C GLU A 65 14.95 1.71 3.03
N ILE A 66 15.73 1.73 4.11
CA ILE A 66 15.60 0.71 5.15
C ILE A 66 14.20 0.73 5.76
N SER A 67 13.68 1.91 6.11
CA SER A 67 12.33 2.06 6.65
C SER A 67 11.27 1.53 5.68
N MET A 68 11.41 1.78 4.38
CA MET A 68 10.52 1.22 3.34
C MET A 68 10.56 -0.32 3.30
N GLY A 69 11.75 -0.91 3.45
CA GLY A 69 11.88 -2.37 3.54
C GLY A 69 11.28 -2.94 4.82
N LEU A 70 11.49 -2.27 5.95
CA LEU A 70 10.92 -2.69 7.24
C LEU A 70 9.41 -2.53 7.28
N SER A 71 8.83 -1.51 6.66
CA SER A 71 7.37 -1.37 6.58
C SER A 71 6.74 -2.53 5.79
N LEU A 72 7.38 -2.98 4.71
CA LEU A 72 6.95 -4.17 3.95
C LEU A 72 7.05 -5.46 4.79
N MET A 73 8.08 -5.57 5.64
CA MET A 73 8.18 -6.68 6.61
C MET A 73 7.04 -6.65 7.62
N CYS A 74 6.71 -5.47 8.13
CA CYS A 74 5.66 -5.29 9.13
C CYS A 74 4.26 -5.50 8.55
N GLU A 75 4.02 -5.24 7.26
CA GLU A 75 2.79 -5.62 6.55
C GLU A 75 2.53 -7.13 6.67
N ALA A 76 3.59 -7.94 6.68
CA ALA A 76 3.45 -9.39 6.83
C ALA A 76 2.95 -9.81 8.22
N LEU A 77 3.18 -8.97 9.25
CA LEU A 77 2.98 -9.30 10.66
C LEU A 77 1.76 -8.59 11.28
N ALA A 78 1.46 -7.37 10.84
CA ALA A 78 0.44 -6.51 11.40
C ALA A 78 -0.37 -5.90 10.26
N ASN A 79 -1.43 -6.61 9.88
CA ASN A 79 -2.25 -6.28 8.72
C ASN A 79 -2.89 -4.87 8.90
N THR A 80 -2.79 -4.04 7.85
CA THR A 80 -3.40 -2.70 7.63
C THR A 80 -2.52 -1.44 7.81
N PRO A 81 -2.10 -1.01 9.02
CA PRO A 81 -1.46 0.31 9.20
C PRO A 81 -0.13 0.45 8.46
N PHE A 82 0.56 -0.68 8.24
CA PHE A 82 1.86 -0.67 7.57
C PHE A 82 1.80 -0.43 6.07
N ILE A 83 0.64 -0.65 5.44
CA ILE A 83 0.41 -0.26 4.04
C ILE A 83 0.41 1.27 3.94
N GLU A 84 -0.24 1.95 4.88
CA GLU A 84 -0.27 3.41 4.95
C GLU A 84 1.13 3.98 5.21
N VAL A 85 1.88 3.36 6.13
CA VAL A 85 3.29 3.70 6.38
C VAL A 85 4.13 3.53 5.11
N ALA A 86 3.98 2.42 4.39
CA ALA A 86 4.72 2.18 3.14
C ALA A 86 4.37 3.23 2.07
N CYS A 87 3.09 3.59 1.94
CA CYS A 87 2.61 4.66 1.06
C CYS A 87 3.29 5.99 1.35
N VAL A 88 3.30 6.42 2.62
CA VAL A 88 3.93 7.69 3.03
C VAL A 88 5.43 7.66 2.82
N LEU A 89 6.12 6.56 3.16
CA LEU A 89 7.54 6.42 2.92
C LEU A 89 7.89 6.49 1.42
N LEU A 90 7.06 5.91 0.55
CA LEU A 90 7.24 5.99 -0.89
C LEU A 90 7.04 7.41 -1.42
N MET A 91 6.02 8.12 -0.95
CA MET A 91 5.79 9.54 -1.28
C MET A 91 6.95 10.42 -0.80
N LEU A 92 7.45 10.19 0.41
CA LEU A 92 8.63 10.90 0.95
C LEU A 92 9.89 10.64 0.12
N LYS A 93 10.09 9.41 -0.34
CA LYS A 93 11.21 9.04 -1.22
C LYS A 93 11.13 9.80 -2.54
N LEU A 94 9.97 9.79 -3.18
CA LEU A 94 9.73 10.52 -4.44
C LEU A 94 9.88 12.04 -4.24
N TYR A 95 9.38 12.59 -3.13
CA TYR A 95 9.55 14.02 -2.79
C TYR A 95 11.03 14.36 -2.60
N GLY A 96 11.75 13.51 -1.88
CA GLY A 96 13.17 13.67 -1.57
C GLY A 96 14.05 13.70 -2.81
N ASN A 97 13.72 12.91 -3.83
CA ASN A 97 14.45 12.90 -5.09
C ASN A 97 14.33 14.23 -5.88
N ARG A 98 13.30 15.06 -5.63
CA ARG A 98 13.01 16.26 -6.45
C ARG A 98 13.32 17.59 -5.78
N ARG A 99 13.15 17.69 -4.47
CA ARG A 99 13.13 18.99 -3.77
C ARG A 99 14.30 19.15 -2.82
N VAL A 100 14.54 18.18 -1.92
CA VAL A 100 15.53 18.26 -0.83
C VAL A 100 15.80 16.87 -0.26
N THR A 101 17.00 16.61 0.27
CA THR A 101 17.30 15.41 1.06
C THR A 101 16.41 15.31 2.30
N ILE A 102 15.67 14.19 2.43
CA ILE A 102 14.79 13.98 3.57
C ILE A 102 15.61 13.69 4.81
N THR A 103 15.44 14.50 5.85
CA THR A 103 16.07 14.23 7.14
C THR A 103 15.39 13.03 7.82
N PRO A 104 16.13 12.17 8.55
CA PRO A 104 15.53 11.06 9.29
C PRO A 104 14.46 11.49 10.29
N ARG A 105 14.61 12.69 10.87
CA ARG A 105 13.62 13.27 11.79
C ARG A 105 12.28 13.50 11.10
N PHE A 106 12.28 14.07 9.89
CA PHE A 106 11.06 14.32 9.13
C PHE A 106 10.35 13.01 8.74
N ALA A 107 11.11 12.01 8.29
CA ALA A 107 10.56 10.69 7.96
C ALA A 107 9.94 10.01 9.20
N ASN A 108 10.63 10.04 10.34
CA ASN A 108 10.11 9.46 11.59
C ASN A 108 8.83 10.16 12.05
N VAL A 109 8.79 11.49 12.02
CA VAL A 109 7.58 12.27 12.36
C VAL A 109 6.43 11.86 11.45
N ALA A 110 6.62 11.84 10.13
CA ALA A 110 5.59 11.46 9.18
C ALA A 110 5.05 10.04 9.43
N VAL A 111 5.92 9.05 9.66
CA VAL A 111 5.51 7.67 9.97
C VAL A 111 4.73 7.61 11.29
N THR A 112 5.22 8.27 12.34
CA THR A 112 4.51 8.29 13.63
C THR A 112 3.16 8.99 13.54
N SER A 113 3.06 10.08 12.77
CA SER A 113 1.79 10.78 12.53
C SER A 113 0.77 9.87 11.86
N VAL A 114 1.17 9.12 10.83
CA VAL A 114 0.28 8.17 10.14
C VAL A 114 -0.20 7.08 11.10
N LEU A 115 0.71 6.44 11.84
CA LEU A 115 0.34 5.41 12.81
C LEU A 115 -0.59 5.94 13.91
N THR A 116 -0.35 7.16 14.40
CA THR A 116 -1.24 7.79 15.39
C THR A 116 -2.60 8.11 14.80
N LEU A 117 -2.67 8.57 13.55
CA LEU A 117 -3.93 8.86 12.86
C LEU A 117 -4.72 7.58 12.61
N ASP A 118 -4.08 6.51 12.13
CA ASP A 118 -4.72 5.20 11.96
C ASP A 118 -5.26 4.65 13.29
N SER A 119 -4.47 4.77 14.37
CA SER A 119 -4.90 4.38 15.72
C SER A 119 -6.12 5.18 16.18
N ILE A 120 -6.13 6.50 15.94
CA ILE A 120 -7.27 7.38 16.26
C ILE A 120 -8.49 7.02 15.42
N VAL A 121 -8.33 6.80 14.11
CA VAL A 121 -9.40 6.39 13.19
C VAL A 121 -10.01 5.06 13.64
N THR A 122 -9.17 4.09 13.99
CA THR A 122 -9.57 2.78 14.48
C THR A 122 -10.41 2.91 15.76
N MET A 123 -9.93 3.67 16.74
CA MET A 123 -10.67 3.90 18.00
C MET A 123 -11.96 4.72 17.81
N SER A 124 -11.98 5.62 16.84
CA SER A 124 -13.12 6.51 16.55
C SER A 124 -14.19 5.87 15.66
N SER A 125 -13.90 4.73 15.04
CA SER A 125 -14.76 4.06 14.05
C SER A 125 -16.11 3.61 14.61
N HIS A 126 -16.23 3.46 15.94
CA HIS A 126 -17.44 3.02 16.64
C HIS A 126 -18.53 4.11 16.74
N VAL A 127 -18.23 5.38 16.44
CA VAL A 127 -19.20 6.49 16.51
C VAL A 127 -19.39 7.12 15.12
N SER A 128 -20.58 6.98 14.55
CA SER A 128 -20.91 7.39 13.16
C SER A 128 -20.67 8.87 12.85
N LEU A 129 -20.87 9.75 13.84
CA LEU A 129 -20.61 11.20 13.72
C LEU A 129 -19.10 11.52 13.68
N VAL A 130 -18.30 10.85 14.50
CA VAL A 130 -16.84 11.02 14.55
C VAL A 130 -16.19 10.48 13.27
N ARG A 131 -16.76 9.39 12.72
CA ARG A 131 -16.36 8.80 11.45
C ARG A 131 -16.36 9.79 10.29
N GLY A 132 -17.44 10.57 10.14
CA GLY A 132 -17.54 11.59 9.10
C GLY A 132 -16.62 12.79 9.34
N LEU A 133 -16.43 13.17 10.61
CA LEU A 133 -15.58 14.29 11.01
C LEU A 133 -14.10 14.02 10.75
N VAL A 134 -13.61 12.81 11.08
CA VAL A 134 -12.21 12.42 10.85
C VAL A 134 -11.88 12.39 9.36
N VAL A 135 -12.76 11.83 8.53
CA VAL A 135 -12.57 11.80 7.07
C VAL A 135 -12.66 13.20 6.47
N ALA A 136 -13.57 14.05 6.96
CA ALA A 136 -13.65 15.45 6.53
C ALA A 136 -12.39 16.23 6.91
N VAL A 137 -11.85 16.05 8.12
CA VAL A 137 -10.61 16.71 8.57
C VAL A 137 -9.40 16.26 7.75
N LEU A 138 -9.28 14.97 7.41
CA LEU A 138 -8.21 14.48 6.52
C LEU A 138 -8.30 15.12 5.13
N ASN A 139 -9.50 15.20 4.55
CA ASN A 139 -9.70 15.88 3.27
C ASN A 139 -9.43 17.40 3.37
N ILE A 140 -9.86 18.07 4.44
CA ILE A 140 -9.60 19.49 4.68
C ILE A 140 -8.11 19.78 4.91
N ALA A 141 -7.39 18.90 5.61
CA ALA A 141 -5.94 19.04 5.81
C ALA A 141 -5.19 19.03 4.46
N THR A 142 -5.59 18.16 3.52
CA THR A 142 -5.05 18.16 2.16
C THR A 142 -5.38 19.46 1.38
N ILE A 143 -6.54 20.08 1.66
CA ILE A 143 -6.95 21.37 1.10
C ILE A 143 -6.20 22.55 1.75
N SER A 144 -5.89 22.47 3.06
CA SER A 144 -5.20 23.53 3.80
C SER A 144 -3.73 23.66 3.40
N ASP A 145 -3.03 22.53 3.23
CA ASP A 145 -1.69 22.51 2.64
C ASP A 145 -1.70 23.02 1.19
N PHE A 146 -2.78 22.80 0.45
CA PHE A 146 -2.99 23.35 -0.89
C PHE A 146 -3.13 24.89 -0.89
N LEU A 147 -3.93 25.45 0.03
CA LEU A 147 -4.06 26.91 0.18
C LEU A 147 -2.74 27.57 0.56
N LYS A 148 -1.96 26.93 1.44
CA LYS A 148 -0.64 27.42 1.87
C LYS A 148 0.44 27.27 0.79
N SER A 149 0.34 26.26 -0.07
CA SER A 149 1.24 26.03 -1.20
C SER A 149 0.95 26.92 -2.42
N SER A 150 -0.17 27.65 -2.46
CA SER A 150 -0.56 28.54 -3.58
C SER A 150 0.42 29.70 -3.84
N SER A 151 1.31 30.00 -2.88
CA SER A 151 2.24 31.12 -2.97
C SER A 151 3.47 30.88 -3.87
N THR A 152 3.85 29.63 -4.20
CA THR A 152 5.03 29.39 -5.05
C THR A 152 4.92 28.17 -6.01
N ARG A 153 5.01 28.46 -7.31
CA ARG A 153 5.19 27.57 -8.50
C ARG A 153 3.96 26.83 -9.10
N ARG A 154 3.73 27.13 -10.38
CA ARG A 154 2.55 26.84 -11.22
C ARG A 154 2.29 25.38 -11.69
N PRO A 155 3.22 24.40 -11.67
CA PRO A 155 2.85 22.99 -11.96
C PRO A 155 2.36 22.21 -10.72
N SER A 156 2.56 22.74 -9.51
CA SER A 156 2.17 22.09 -8.25
C SER A 156 0.66 22.10 -8.00
N MET A 157 -0.05 23.07 -8.55
CA MET A 157 -1.47 23.29 -8.24
C MET A 157 -2.39 22.30 -8.96
N PHE A 158 -2.19 22.01 -10.24
CA PHE A 158 -3.06 21.08 -10.99
C PHE A 158 -3.00 19.65 -10.45
N SER A 159 -1.81 19.18 -10.06
CA SER A 159 -1.64 17.87 -9.43
C SER A 159 -2.28 17.80 -8.05
N ALA A 160 -2.20 18.87 -7.26
CA ALA A 160 -2.80 18.93 -5.93
C ALA A 160 -4.33 19.01 -6.00
N VAL A 161 -4.89 19.83 -6.89
CA VAL A 161 -6.35 19.88 -7.16
C VAL A 161 -6.85 18.53 -7.66
N GLY A 162 -6.11 17.88 -8.57
CA GLY A 162 -6.41 16.53 -9.05
C GLY A 162 -6.46 15.51 -7.91
N ALA A 163 -5.46 15.51 -7.03
CA ALA A 163 -5.41 14.60 -5.88
C ALA A 163 -6.58 14.83 -4.90
N VAL A 164 -6.87 16.08 -4.55
CA VAL A 164 -8.01 16.44 -3.70
C VAL A 164 -9.34 16.02 -4.34
N THR A 165 -9.50 16.23 -5.64
CA THR A 165 -10.72 15.87 -6.37
C THR A 165 -10.93 14.35 -6.40
N VAL A 166 -9.87 13.58 -6.68
CA VAL A 166 -9.93 12.11 -6.65
C VAL A 166 -10.25 11.60 -5.25
N ASN A 167 -9.60 12.15 -4.22
CA ASN A 167 -9.87 11.76 -2.82
C ASN A 167 -11.31 12.06 -2.41
N ALA A 168 -11.84 13.22 -2.81
CA ALA A 168 -13.24 13.59 -2.54
C ALA A 168 -14.22 12.65 -3.24
N ILE A 169 -14.00 12.34 -4.53
CA ILE A 169 -14.86 11.41 -5.29
C ILE A 169 -14.87 10.03 -4.64
N VAL A 170 -13.70 9.50 -4.30
CA VAL A 170 -13.57 8.17 -3.68
C VAL A 170 -14.23 8.16 -2.30
N THR A 171 -14.00 9.19 -1.49
CA THR A 171 -14.64 9.33 -0.19
C THR A 171 -16.17 9.30 -0.30
N VAL A 172 -16.73 10.09 -1.23
CA VAL A 172 -18.17 10.16 -1.48
C VAL A 172 -18.72 8.82 -2.02
N ALA A 173 -18.01 8.19 -2.95
CA ALA A 173 -18.41 6.93 -3.58
C ALA A 173 -18.36 5.72 -2.62
N PHE A 174 -17.46 5.71 -1.64
CA PHE A 174 -17.35 4.61 -0.66
C PHE A 174 -18.21 4.85 0.58
N ILE A 175 -18.29 6.08 1.08
CA ILE A 175 -19.00 6.39 2.35
C ILE A 175 -20.51 6.54 2.17
N LEU A 176 -21.00 7.10 1.06
CA LEU A 176 -22.45 7.27 0.86
C LEU A 176 -23.21 5.95 0.68
N PRO A 177 -22.71 4.94 -0.05
CA PRO A 177 -23.46 3.71 -0.29
C PRO A 177 -23.27 2.64 0.81
N SER A 178 -22.14 2.64 1.52
CA SER A 178 -21.70 1.45 2.24
C SER A 178 -21.72 1.65 3.76
N ARG A 179 -22.71 1.05 4.44
CA ARG A 179 -22.75 0.99 5.91
C ARG A 179 -21.77 -0.01 6.53
N HIS A 180 -21.19 -0.90 5.72
CA HIS A 180 -20.41 -2.06 6.17
C HIS A 180 -18.89 -1.96 5.96
N ILE A 181 -18.37 -0.87 5.39
CA ILE A 181 -16.92 -0.71 5.17
C ILE A 181 -16.29 -0.07 6.41
N GLU A 182 -15.24 -0.71 6.94
CA GLU A 182 -14.46 -0.18 8.05
C GLU A 182 -13.71 1.09 7.62
N THR A 183 -13.66 2.10 8.48
CA THR A 183 -13.01 3.38 8.13
C THR A 183 -11.53 3.26 7.81
N THR A 184 -10.84 2.32 8.46
CA THR A 184 -9.42 2.01 8.23
C THR A 184 -9.18 1.58 6.78
N GLN A 185 -10.05 0.73 6.23
CA GLN A 185 -9.98 0.31 4.82
C GLN A 185 -10.13 1.49 3.85
N VAL A 186 -11.01 2.45 4.17
CA VAL A 186 -11.18 3.67 3.34
C VAL A 186 -9.92 4.53 3.38
N VAL A 187 -9.33 4.74 4.56
CA VAL A 187 -8.09 5.52 4.71
C VAL A 187 -6.94 4.85 3.94
N THR A 188 -6.80 3.53 4.07
CA THR A 188 -5.79 2.76 3.33
C THR A 188 -5.95 2.91 1.82
N VAL A 189 -7.18 2.81 1.28
CA VAL A 189 -7.43 3.03 -0.16
C VAL A 189 -7.05 4.46 -0.58
N LEU A 190 -7.38 5.47 0.22
CA LEU A 190 -6.98 6.85 -0.06
C LEU A 190 -5.46 7.02 -0.05
N CYS A 191 -4.75 6.39 0.89
CA CYS A 191 -3.28 6.41 0.94
C CYS A 191 -2.65 5.76 -0.31
N ILE A 192 -3.17 4.61 -0.74
CA ILE A 192 -2.71 3.92 -1.95
C ILE A 192 -2.92 4.80 -3.19
N LEU A 193 -4.13 5.36 -3.36
CA LEU A 193 -4.45 6.22 -4.50
C LEU A 193 -3.55 7.46 -4.55
N ASN A 194 -3.36 8.15 -3.42
CA ASN A 194 -2.46 9.30 -3.35
C ASN A 194 -1.01 8.93 -3.72
N THR A 195 -0.56 7.76 -3.31
CA THR A 195 0.79 7.27 -3.62
C THR A 195 0.96 7.07 -5.13
N PHE A 196 0.01 6.41 -5.80
CA PHE A 196 0.06 6.23 -7.26
C PHE A 196 -0.11 7.53 -8.04
N LEU A 197 -0.97 8.45 -7.56
CA LEU A 197 -1.09 9.79 -8.13
C LEU A 197 0.23 10.57 -8.03
N TYR A 198 0.90 10.49 -6.88
CA TYR A 198 2.19 11.15 -6.68
C TYR A 198 3.29 10.53 -7.57
N LEU A 199 3.33 9.21 -7.70
CA LEU A 199 4.21 8.50 -8.62
C LEU A 199 3.94 8.89 -10.08
N GLY A 200 2.67 8.97 -10.49
CA GLY A 200 2.26 9.42 -11.83
C GLY A 200 2.68 10.85 -12.11
N TYR A 201 2.43 11.77 -11.17
CA TYR A 201 2.92 13.15 -11.25
C TYR A 201 4.44 13.21 -11.41
N TYR A 202 5.18 12.42 -10.62
CA TYR A 202 6.63 12.34 -10.72
C TYR A 202 7.08 11.94 -12.12
N VAL A 203 6.50 10.86 -12.66
CA VAL A 203 6.77 10.33 -14.01
C VAL A 203 6.48 11.37 -15.07
N VAL A 204 5.34 12.07 -14.99
CA VAL A 204 4.96 13.13 -15.94
C VAL A 204 5.95 14.29 -15.92
N VAL A 205 6.33 14.78 -14.73
CA VAL A 205 7.34 15.84 -14.59
C VAL A 205 8.68 15.38 -15.17
N LYS A 206 9.09 14.13 -14.91
CA LYS A 206 10.33 13.55 -15.47
C LYS A 206 10.29 13.54 -17.00
N CYS A 207 9.16 13.14 -17.59
CA CYS A 207 8.95 13.15 -19.04
C CYS A 207 9.03 14.58 -19.61
N TRP A 208 8.31 15.54 -19.01
CA TRP A 208 8.27 16.92 -19.50
C TRP A 208 9.61 17.66 -19.37
N SER A 209 10.39 17.35 -18.35
CA SER A 209 11.75 17.90 -18.19
C SER A 209 12.77 17.32 -19.18
N GLY A 210 12.41 16.31 -19.98
CA GLY A 210 13.33 15.65 -20.91
C GLY A 210 14.46 14.89 -20.20
N GLU A 211 14.25 14.47 -18.95
CA GLU A 211 15.26 13.77 -18.17
C GLU A 211 15.49 12.34 -18.70
N LYS A 212 16.73 11.87 -18.59
CA LYS A 212 17.08 10.50 -18.96
C LYS A 212 16.41 9.49 -18.02
N TRP A 213 16.01 8.37 -18.61
CA TRP A 213 15.30 7.28 -17.93
C TRP A 213 16.22 6.10 -17.66
N CYS A 214 16.32 5.72 -16.39
CA CYS A 214 16.98 4.48 -16.03
C CYS A 214 16.21 3.30 -16.62
N LYS A 215 16.79 2.63 -17.62
CA LYS A 215 16.18 1.47 -18.29
C LYS A 215 15.91 0.31 -17.32
N PHE A 216 16.73 0.18 -16.28
CA PHE A 216 16.49 -0.80 -15.22
C PHE A 216 15.24 -0.43 -14.42
N SER A 217 15.18 0.79 -13.88
CA SER A 217 14.02 1.28 -13.13
C SER A 217 12.73 1.22 -13.96
N SER A 218 12.77 1.65 -15.23
CA SER A 218 11.60 1.66 -16.12
C SER A 218 11.04 0.25 -16.31
N ARG A 219 11.90 -0.76 -16.53
CA ARG A 219 11.48 -2.16 -16.62
C ARG A 219 10.86 -2.65 -15.30
N CYS A 220 11.42 -2.27 -14.15
CA CYS A 220 10.85 -2.59 -12.85
C CYS A 220 9.46 -1.97 -12.68
N ILE A 221 9.28 -0.67 -12.97
CA ILE A 221 7.98 0.00 -12.83
C ILE A 221 6.92 -0.65 -13.75
N CYS A 222 7.27 -0.94 -15.00
CA CYS A 222 6.37 -1.66 -15.92
C CYS A 222 6.01 -3.06 -15.40
N ALA A 223 7.00 -3.82 -14.93
CA ALA A 223 6.77 -5.16 -14.38
C ALA A 223 5.89 -5.10 -13.11
N SER A 224 6.12 -4.12 -12.24
CA SER A 224 5.29 -3.89 -11.06
C SER A 224 3.84 -3.57 -11.43
N ALA A 225 3.61 -2.73 -12.45
CA ALA A 225 2.26 -2.43 -12.92
C ALA A 225 1.51 -3.68 -13.43
N LEU A 226 2.20 -4.55 -14.16
CA LEU A 226 1.63 -5.83 -14.62
C LEU A 226 1.30 -6.77 -13.44
N LEU A 227 2.18 -6.83 -12.44
CA LEU A 227 1.95 -7.63 -11.23
C LEU A 227 0.80 -7.09 -10.38
N TRP A 228 0.67 -5.76 -10.26
CA TRP A 228 -0.49 -5.13 -9.61
C TRP A 228 -1.79 -5.40 -10.36
N ALA A 229 -1.78 -5.41 -11.70
CA ALA A 229 -2.94 -5.81 -12.48
C ALA A 229 -3.33 -7.28 -12.24
N ALA A 230 -2.35 -8.18 -12.14
CA ALA A 230 -2.59 -9.58 -11.78
C ALA A 230 -3.12 -9.73 -10.35
N ALA A 231 -2.58 -8.98 -9.40
CA ALA A 231 -3.06 -8.93 -8.02
C ALA A 231 -4.52 -8.48 -7.95
N LEU A 232 -4.88 -7.43 -8.68
CA LEU A 232 -6.25 -6.94 -8.75
C LEU A 232 -7.19 -7.98 -9.38
N PHE A 233 -6.74 -8.69 -10.43
CA PHE A 233 -7.52 -9.77 -11.02
C PHE A 233 -7.85 -10.87 -10.00
N PHE A 234 -6.88 -11.30 -9.19
CA PHE A 234 -7.10 -12.31 -8.16
C PHE A 234 -7.98 -11.79 -7.02
N PHE A 235 -7.79 -10.54 -6.60
CA PHE A 235 -8.64 -9.87 -5.60
C PHE A 235 -10.12 -9.85 -6.02
N LEU A 236 -10.41 -9.52 -7.28
CA LEU A 236 -11.79 -9.49 -7.80
C LEU A 236 -12.43 -10.87 -7.96
N LYS A 237 -11.63 -11.95 -7.89
CA LYS A 237 -12.09 -13.34 -7.94
C LYS A 237 -12.28 -13.95 -6.56
N GLU A 238 -11.89 -13.24 -5.51
CA GLU A 238 -12.02 -13.68 -4.13
C GLU A 238 -13.47 -13.54 -3.65
N GLU A 239 -14.03 -14.62 -3.11
CA GLU A 239 -15.37 -14.65 -2.51
C GLU A 239 -15.23 -14.64 -0.99
N THR A 240 -14.73 -13.53 -0.42
CA THR A 240 -14.66 -13.38 1.02
C THR A 240 -15.91 -12.67 1.54
N ASP A 241 -16.78 -13.45 2.20
CA ASP A 241 -17.91 -12.89 2.92
C ASP A 241 -17.47 -12.43 4.32
N TRP A 242 -17.39 -11.10 4.47
CA TRP A 242 -17.01 -10.42 5.71
C TRP A 242 -18.10 -10.43 6.78
N ALA A 243 -19.33 -10.84 6.46
CA ALA A 243 -20.42 -10.96 7.42
C ALA A 243 -20.41 -12.28 8.20
N LEU A 244 -19.64 -13.27 7.73
CA LEU A 244 -19.52 -14.59 8.34
C LEU A 244 -18.29 -14.68 9.24
N THR A 245 -18.37 -15.53 10.27
CA THR A 245 -17.18 -15.85 11.06
C THR A 245 -16.09 -16.45 10.17
N PRO A 246 -14.80 -16.30 10.49
CA PRO A 246 -13.72 -16.86 9.67
C PRO A 246 -13.85 -18.37 9.44
N ALA A 247 -14.44 -19.11 10.36
CA ALA A 247 -14.68 -20.55 10.20
C ALA A 247 -15.84 -20.87 9.23
N GLN A 248 -16.90 -20.04 9.25
CA GLN A 248 -18.06 -20.20 8.35
C GLN A 248 -17.74 -19.73 6.93
N SER A 249 -17.02 -18.61 6.78
CA SER A 249 -16.51 -18.14 5.49
C SER A 249 -15.63 -19.21 4.81
N ARG A 250 -14.80 -19.94 5.59
CA ARG A 250 -13.99 -21.07 5.10
C ARG A 250 -14.80 -22.26 4.60
N ALA A 251 -16.02 -22.48 5.08
CA ALA A 251 -16.85 -23.59 4.62
C ALA A 251 -17.41 -23.32 3.21
N LEU A 252 -17.38 -22.06 2.75
CA LEU A 252 -17.83 -21.63 1.43
C LEU A 252 -16.68 -21.54 0.41
N ASN A 253 -15.44 -21.78 0.83
CA ASN A 253 -14.28 -21.69 -0.05
C ASN A 253 -14.34 -22.71 -1.20
N ARG A 254 -14.07 -22.24 -2.41
CA ARG A 254 -13.82 -23.08 -3.59
C ARG A 254 -12.54 -23.91 -3.41
N PRO A 255 -12.40 -25.05 -4.12
CA PRO A 255 -11.15 -25.81 -4.13
C PRO A 255 -9.96 -24.96 -4.62
N CYS A 256 -8.76 -25.23 -4.09
CA CYS A 256 -7.54 -24.50 -4.47
C CYS A 256 -7.25 -24.61 -5.97
N VAL A 257 -6.80 -23.52 -6.58
CA VAL A 257 -6.69 -23.37 -8.05
C VAL A 257 -5.30 -23.76 -8.55
N LEU A 258 -4.25 -23.40 -7.82
CA LEU A 258 -2.87 -23.66 -8.23
C LEU A 258 -2.25 -24.75 -7.36
N LEU A 259 -1.73 -25.80 -8.01
CA LEU A 259 -1.06 -26.96 -7.38
C LEU A 259 -1.92 -27.70 -6.32
N ASN A 260 -3.25 -27.55 -6.38
CA ASN A 260 -4.18 -27.96 -5.31
C ASN A 260 -3.77 -27.43 -3.92
N PHE A 261 -3.06 -26.30 -3.90
CA PHE A 261 -2.49 -25.73 -2.68
C PHE A 261 -2.85 -24.26 -2.48
N PHE A 262 -2.77 -23.42 -3.52
CA PHE A 262 -3.06 -21.98 -3.41
C PHE A 262 -4.46 -21.64 -3.93
N ASP A 263 -5.21 -20.86 -3.15
CA ASP A 263 -6.46 -20.24 -3.56
C ASP A 263 -6.23 -18.85 -4.19
N TYR A 264 -7.28 -18.18 -4.67
CA TYR A 264 -7.16 -16.85 -5.28
C TYR A 264 -6.65 -15.78 -4.30
N HIS A 265 -6.98 -15.91 -3.02
CA HIS A 265 -6.56 -14.97 -1.98
C HIS A 265 -5.06 -15.10 -1.71
N ASP A 266 -4.54 -16.33 -1.65
CA ASP A 266 -3.10 -16.59 -1.54
C ASP A 266 -2.35 -16.02 -2.77
N LEU A 267 -2.90 -16.21 -3.98
CA LEU A 267 -2.32 -15.68 -5.21
C LEU A 267 -2.34 -14.14 -5.24
N TRP A 268 -3.39 -13.51 -4.72
CA TRP A 268 -3.46 -12.06 -4.54
C TRP A 268 -2.34 -11.56 -3.61
N HIS A 269 -2.14 -12.17 -2.45
CA HIS A 269 -1.05 -11.78 -1.54
C HIS A 269 0.34 -12.01 -2.14
N ILE A 270 0.57 -13.14 -2.81
CA ILE A 270 1.87 -13.44 -3.45
C ILE A 270 2.18 -12.43 -4.56
N SER A 271 1.21 -12.17 -5.44
CA SER A 271 1.38 -11.22 -6.55
C SER A 271 1.55 -9.79 -6.05
N SER A 272 0.81 -9.36 -5.03
CA SER A 272 0.94 -8.04 -4.40
C SER A 272 2.30 -7.86 -3.73
N ALA A 273 2.79 -8.87 -3.01
CA ALA A 273 4.13 -8.82 -2.38
C ALA A 273 5.24 -8.64 -3.43
N LEU A 274 5.17 -9.39 -4.54
CA LEU A 274 6.12 -9.27 -5.64
C LEU A 274 5.98 -7.91 -6.36
N ALA A 275 4.75 -7.43 -6.57
CA ALA A 275 4.49 -6.13 -7.16
C ALA A 275 5.12 -5.00 -6.33
N SER A 276 4.95 -5.05 -5.01
CA SER A 276 5.56 -4.13 -4.05
C SER A 276 7.08 -4.19 -4.06
N LEU A 277 7.69 -5.39 -4.06
CA LEU A 277 9.15 -5.54 -4.19
C LEU A 277 9.70 -4.82 -5.43
N VAL A 278 9.13 -5.15 -6.58
CA VAL A 278 9.60 -4.63 -7.86
C VAL A 278 9.33 -3.12 -7.96
N LEU A 279 8.23 -2.63 -7.37
CA LEU A 279 7.95 -1.20 -7.28
C LEU A 279 9.01 -0.48 -6.45
N LEU A 280 9.34 -0.99 -5.26
CA LEU A 280 10.34 -0.39 -4.37
C LEU A 280 11.71 -0.35 -5.05
N ILE A 281 12.13 -1.44 -5.70
CA ILE A 281 13.38 -1.48 -6.49
C ILE A 281 13.34 -0.43 -7.62
N GLY A 282 12.24 -0.36 -8.35
CA GLY A 282 12.05 0.58 -9.45
C GLY A 282 12.13 2.03 -8.98
N VAL A 283 11.35 2.41 -7.97
CA VAL A 283 11.33 3.78 -7.42
C VAL A 283 12.68 4.15 -6.79
N SER A 284 13.33 3.24 -6.08
CA SER A 284 14.63 3.50 -5.48
C SER A 284 15.74 3.71 -6.53
N SER A 285 15.64 3.10 -7.71
CA SER A 285 16.61 3.25 -8.82
C SER A 285 16.19 4.27 -9.89
N LEU A 286 15.09 4.99 -9.66
CA LEU A 286 14.43 5.82 -10.67
C LEU A 286 15.30 6.97 -11.20
N ASP A 287 16.17 7.51 -10.35
CA ASP A 287 17.06 8.63 -10.68
C ASP A 287 18.54 8.23 -10.72
N ASP A 288 18.85 6.93 -10.77
CA ASP A 288 20.25 6.47 -10.84
C ASP A 288 21.00 7.02 -12.07
N ASP A 289 20.28 7.25 -13.17
CA ASP A 289 20.82 7.87 -14.39
C ASP A 289 21.15 9.35 -14.24
N LEU A 290 20.54 10.04 -13.27
CA LEU A 290 20.82 11.45 -12.97
C LEU A 290 22.02 11.59 -12.01
N CYS A 291 22.28 10.58 -11.18
CA CYS A 291 23.45 10.56 -10.30
C CYS A 291 24.80 10.46 -11.04
N ALA A 292 24.78 10.16 -12.35
CA ALA A 292 25.97 10.13 -13.20
C ALA A 292 26.31 11.51 -13.83
N ILE A 293 25.52 12.56 -13.57
CA ILE A 293 25.74 13.91 -14.11
C ILE A 293 26.33 14.80 -13.00
N PRO A 294 27.52 15.41 -13.20
CA PRO A 294 28.10 16.33 -12.23
C PRO A 294 27.17 17.52 -11.96
N THR A 295 27.03 17.90 -10.69
CA THR A 295 26.14 18.97 -10.19
C THR A 295 26.40 20.35 -10.84
N SER A 296 27.52 20.51 -11.53
CA SER A 296 27.90 21.73 -12.27
C SER A 296 27.12 21.97 -13.57
N GLN A 297 26.43 20.96 -14.10
CA GLN A 297 25.72 21.01 -15.40
C GLN A 297 24.19 21.17 -15.27
N THR A 298 23.64 21.19 -14.04
CA THR A 298 22.19 21.27 -13.76
C THR A 298 21.74 22.66 -13.26
N LYS A 299 22.27 23.74 -13.85
CA LYS A 299 21.77 25.10 -13.60
C LYS A 299 20.84 25.57 -14.70
#